data_AF-A0A4Q3VA26-F1
#
_entry.id   AF-A0A4Q3VA26-F1
#
_cell.length_a   1.000
_cell.length_b   1.000
_cell.length_c   1.000
_cell.angle_alpha   90.00
_cell.angle_beta   90.00
_cell.angle_gamma   90.00
#
_symmetry.space_group_name_H-M   'P 1'
#
loop_
_entity.id
_entity.type
_entity.pdbx_description
1 polymer ?
#
loop_
_entity_poly.entity_id
_entity_poly.type
_entity_poly.pdbx_seq_one_letter_code
_entity_poly.pdbx_strand_id
1 'polypeptide(L)'
;MRVFVIAAAVLLAAPAWAQPVVDGKASVDEHVGSTVESYLENMKYPEGGVSSFRSIISYVVSRGGMTPEERDLFVELASGSPVEVTAPGKTFRVPALTGRPLAIAKLFTAPPNLNTLWKQQYEPALTLVEMSRWGAPAKNRITDFMANKLYAAWIPSRVSNSYSEWVSEFAGANNALISIDDGRERKEMTLLLKAAMEKLFAKAKADGREPPAPFLYHFMFVEVGDPAPAP
;
A
#
# COMPACT_ATOMS: atom_id res chain seq x y z
N MET A 1 20.29 -38.87 38.63
CA MET A 1 19.46 -37.72 38.20
C MET A 1 20.08 -37.10 36.96
N ARG A 2 19.34 -37.10 35.84
CA ARG A 2 19.77 -36.46 34.57
C ARG A 2 19.36 -34.98 34.64
N VAL A 3 20.34 -34.08 34.59
CA VAL A 3 20.11 -32.62 34.57
C VAL A 3 20.16 -32.17 33.11
N PHE A 4 19.01 -31.77 32.58
CA PHE A 4 18.92 -31.08 31.30
C PHE A 4 19.38 -29.63 31.50
N VAL A 5 20.55 -29.28 30.97
CA VAL A 5 20.98 -27.87 30.89
C VAL A 5 20.38 -27.27 29.62
N ILE A 6 19.45 -26.36 29.84
CA ILE A 6 18.75 -25.55 28.86
C ILE A 6 19.80 -24.71 28.12
N ALA A 7 20.09 -25.06 26.86
CA ALA A 7 20.75 -24.18 25.91
C ALA A 7 19.74 -23.15 25.38
N ALA A 8 19.22 -22.30 26.27
CA ALA A 8 18.57 -21.05 25.89
C ALA A 8 19.68 -20.05 25.58
N ALA A 9 20.25 -20.20 24.39
CA ALA A 9 21.13 -19.20 23.82
C ALA A 9 20.32 -17.91 23.62
N VAL A 10 20.52 -16.96 24.53
CA VAL A 10 20.84 -15.58 24.17
C VAL A 10 20.03 -15.04 22.99
N LEU A 11 18.70 -14.95 23.16
CA LEU A 11 17.87 -13.95 22.49
C LEU A 11 18.20 -12.59 23.11
N LEU A 12 19.43 -12.12 22.84
CA LEU A 12 19.79 -10.73 23.07
C LEU A 12 18.97 -9.92 22.08
N ALA A 13 18.07 -9.13 22.64
CA ALA A 13 17.33 -8.07 21.99
C ALA A 13 18.26 -7.29 21.04
N ALA A 14 18.16 -7.57 19.75
CA ALA A 14 18.79 -6.73 18.75
C ALA A 14 18.06 -5.37 18.76
N PRO A 15 18.78 -4.24 18.90
CA PRO A 15 18.16 -2.92 18.87
C PRO A 15 17.53 -2.68 17.49
N ALA A 16 16.34 -2.06 17.47
CA ALA A 16 15.50 -1.80 16.30
C ALA A 16 16.12 -0.91 15.18
N TRP A 17 17.42 -0.61 15.28
CA TRP A 17 18.20 0.19 14.33
C TRP A 17 19.23 -0.62 13.54
N ALA A 18 19.35 -1.93 13.79
CA ALA A 18 20.11 -2.79 12.90
C ALA A 18 19.45 -2.75 11.52
N GLN A 19 20.10 -2.06 10.58
CA GLN A 19 19.72 -2.18 9.19
C GLN A 19 19.80 -3.67 8.85
N PRO A 20 18.73 -4.28 8.32
CA PRO A 20 18.77 -5.67 7.90
C PRO A 20 19.95 -5.82 6.92
N VAL A 21 20.89 -6.69 7.29
CA VAL A 21 22.08 -6.96 6.49
C VAL A 21 21.63 -7.84 5.35
N VAL A 22 21.84 -7.40 4.11
CA VAL A 22 21.59 -8.24 2.94
C VAL A 22 22.66 -9.34 2.90
N ASP A 23 22.32 -10.55 3.34
CA ASP A 23 23.21 -11.71 3.37
C ASP A 23 22.80 -12.83 2.39
N GLY A 24 21.68 -12.62 1.68
CA GLY A 24 21.13 -13.56 0.71
C GLY A 24 20.37 -14.73 1.33
N LYS A 25 20.03 -14.66 2.62
CA LYS A 25 19.29 -15.70 3.35
C LYS A 25 18.11 -15.09 4.07
N ALA A 26 17.00 -15.81 4.09
CA ALA A 26 15.83 -15.44 4.86
C ALA A 26 15.20 -16.68 5.50
N SER A 27 14.77 -16.57 6.74
CA SER A 27 13.96 -17.60 7.40
C SER A 27 12.53 -17.09 7.52
N VAL A 28 11.53 -17.90 7.20
CA VAL A 28 10.11 -17.52 7.29
C VAL A 28 9.25 -18.65 7.85
N ASP A 29 8.01 -18.33 8.23
CA ASP A 29 7.04 -19.34 8.64
C ASP A 29 6.55 -20.21 7.46
N GLU A 30 5.78 -21.25 7.78
CA GLU A 30 5.26 -22.20 6.78
C GLU A 30 4.31 -21.53 5.77
N HIS A 31 3.54 -20.52 6.20
CA HIS A 31 2.56 -19.85 5.35
C HIS A 31 3.23 -18.92 4.33
N VAL A 32 4.17 -18.09 4.79
CA VAL A 32 4.98 -17.24 3.91
C VAL A 32 5.84 -18.12 3.01
N GLY A 33 6.46 -19.17 3.55
CA GLY A 33 7.23 -20.14 2.79
C GLY A 33 6.44 -20.82 1.66
N SER A 34 5.22 -21.27 1.93
CA SER A 34 4.33 -21.85 0.89
C SER A 34 3.87 -20.83 -0.15
N THR A 35 3.64 -19.58 0.24
CA THR A 35 3.26 -18.52 -0.71
C THR A 35 4.43 -18.13 -1.62
N VAL A 36 5.66 -18.08 -1.09
CA VAL A 36 6.88 -17.86 -1.89
C VAL A 36 7.11 -19.03 -2.85
N GLU A 37 6.90 -20.27 -2.42
CA GLU A 37 6.98 -21.44 -3.30
C GLU A 37 5.93 -21.36 -4.42
N SER A 38 4.69 -20.98 -4.11
CA SER A 38 3.67 -20.71 -5.13
C SER A 38 4.09 -19.61 -6.10
N TYR A 39 4.78 -18.57 -5.63
CA TYR A 39 5.37 -17.56 -6.50
C TYR A 39 6.41 -18.16 -7.47
N LEU A 40 7.28 -19.06 -7.00
CA LEU A 40 8.27 -19.74 -7.85
C LEU A 40 7.61 -20.57 -8.94
N GLU A 41 6.55 -21.32 -8.61
CA GLU A 41 5.81 -22.14 -9.57
C GLU A 41 5.12 -21.30 -10.65
N ASN A 42 4.67 -20.09 -10.27
CA ASN A 42 3.94 -19.17 -11.14
C ASN A 42 4.83 -18.17 -11.87
N MET A 43 6.13 -18.12 -11.59
CA MET A 43 7.05 -17.15 -12.20
C MET A 43 7.18 -17.28 -13.73
N LYS A 44 6.85 -18.48 -14.26
CA LYS A 44 6.76 -18.73 -15.71
C LYS A 44 5.61 -18.00 -16.40
N TYR A 45 4.63 -17.49 -15.64
CA TYR A 45 3.48 -16.76 -16.16
C TYR A 45 3.67 -15.26 -15.91
N PRO A 46 3.56 -14.40 -16.95
CA PRO A 46 3.81 -12.96 -16.84
C PRO A 46 2.99 -12.26 -15.75
N GLU A 47 1.71 -12.60 -15.59
CA GLU A 47 0.85 -12.02 -14.55
C GLU A 47 0.78 -12.85 -13.27
N GLY A 48 1.01 -14.17 -13.37
CA GLY A 48 0.93 -15.10 -12.24
C GLY A 48 1.97 -14.80 -11.17
N GLY A 49 3.22 -14.57 -11.56
CA GLY A 49 4.29 -14.22 -10.63
C GLY A 49 4.02 -12.91 -9.88
N VAL A 50 3.52 -11.87 -10.56
CA VAL A 50 3.20 -10.58 -9.92
C VAL A 50 2.03 -10.73 -8.94
N SER A 51 1.00 -11.48 -9.32
CA SER A 51 -0.17 -11.73 -8.46
C SER A 51 0.21 -12.52 -7.20
N SER A 52 0.97 -13.60 -7.34
CA SER A 52 1.46 -14.41 -6.21
C SER A 52 2.38 -13.60 -5.29
N PHE A 53 3.20 -12.70 -5.85
CA PHE A 53 4.04 -11.83 -5.04
C PHE A 53 3.21 -10.83 -4.22
N ARG A 54 2.20 -10.21 -4.84
CA ARG A 54 1.25 -9.32 -4.13
C ARG A 54 0.49 -10.04 -3.03
N SER A 55 0.18 -11.33 -3.17
CA SER A 55 -0.49 -12.07 -2.10
C SER A 55 0.36 -12.23 -0.84
N ILE A 56 1.69 -12.36 -0.97
CA ILE A 56 2.60 -12.39 0.18
C ILE A 56 2.50 -11.06 0.95
N ILE A 57 2.60 -9.94 0.22
CA ILE A 57 2.47 -8.60 0.80
C ILE A 57 1.10 -8.42 1.45
N SER A 58 0.03 -8.84 0.77
CA SER A 58 -1.34 -8.70 1.25
C SER A 58 -1.58 -9.48 2.54
N TYR A 59 -1.00 -10.68 2.64
CA TYR A 59 -1.02 -11.47 3.86
C TYR A 59 -0.38 -10.71 5.03
N VAL A 60 0.86 -10.24 4.87
CA VAL A 60 1.60 -9.53 5.91
C VAL A 60 0.88 -8.24 6.34
N VAL A 61 0.38 -7.47 5.36
CA VAL A 61 -0.37 -6.25 5.63
C VAL A 61 -1.67 -6.56 6.38
N SER A 62 -2.40 -7.61 6.00
CA SER A 62 -3.67 -7.98 6.64
C SER A 62 -3.52 -8.42 8.10
N ARG A 63 -2.37 -8.99 8.47
CA ARG A 63 -2.07 -9.44 9.83
C ARG A 63 -1.64 -8.29 10.77
N GLY A 64 -1.64 -7.05 10.27
CA GLY A 64 -1.40 -5.85 11.07
C GLY A 64 0.08 -5.54 11.31
N GLY A 65 0.98 -6.27 10.67
CA GLY A 65 2.41 -6.04 10.84
C GLY A 65 3.27 -7.19 10.32
N MET A 66 4.53 -6.86 10.15
CA MET A 66 5.56 -7.74 9.63
C MET A 66 6.44 -8.23 10.78
N THR A 67 6.73 -9.53 10.82
CA THR A 67 7.71 -10.07 11.75
C THR A 67 9.13 -9.67 11.31
N PRO A 68 10.13 -9.71 12.22
CA PRO A 68 11.53 -9.51 11.83
C PRO A 68 11.96 -10.41 10.66
N GLU A 69 11.51 -11.66 10.67
CA GLU A 69 11.77 -12.70 9.65
C GLU A 69 11.17 -12.34 8.28
N GLU A 70 9.91 -11.89 8.27
CA GLU A 70 9.27 -11.42 7.04
C GLU A 70 9.94 -10.16 6.50
N ARG A 71 10.38 -9.27 7.40
CA ARG A 71 11.09 -8.05 7.03
C ARG A 71 12.42 -8.34 6.38
N ASP A 72 13.16 -9.27 6.96
CA ASP A 72 14.40 -9.79 6.40
C ASP A 72 14.17 -10.34 4.99
N LEU A 73 13.18 -11.24 4.82
CA LEU A 73 12.80 -11.76 3.50
C LEU A 73 12.53 -10.64 2.48
N PHE A 74 11.72 -9.64 2.82
CA PHE A 74 11.40 -8.58 1.85
C PHE A 74 12.61 -7.71 1.52
N VAL A 75 13.49 -7.44 2.48
CA VAL A 75 14.73 -6.69 2.24
C VAL A 75 15.66 -7.48 1.32
N GLU A 76 15.81 -8.77 1.57
CA GLU A 76 16.58 -9.68 0.71
C GLU A 76 16.04 -9.72 -0.71
N LEU A 77 14.72 -9.86 -0.86
CA LEU A 77 14.06 -9.87 -2.17
C LEU A 77 14.16 -8.51 -2.89
N ALA A 78 14.11 -7.40 -2.15
CA ALA A 78 14.26 -6.05 -2.68
C ALA A 78 15.70 -5.73 -3.12
N SER A 79 16.69 -6.49 -2.65
CA SER A 79 18.09 -6.36 -3.07
C SER A 79 18.29 -6.68 -4.56
N GLY A 80 17.41 -7.50 -5.14
CA GLY A 80 17.54 -8.00 -6.51
C GLY A 80 18.59 -9.10 -6.67
N SER A 81 19.09 -9.67 -5.56
CA SER A 81 19.95 -10.86 -5.56
C SER A 81 19.14 -12.13 -5.37
N PRO A 82 19.63 -13.32 -5.77
CA PRO A 82 19.03 -14.59 -5.40
C PRO A 82 19.05 -14.77 -3.87
N VAL A 83 17.95 -15.27 -3.31
CA VAL A 83 17.76 -15.43 -1.86
C VAL A 83 17.53 -16.90 -1.53
N GLU A 84 18.20 -17.42 -0.52
CA GLU A 84 17.91 -18.72 0.08
C GLU A 84 16.85 -18.58 1.16
N VAL A 85 15.66 -19.14 0.94
CA VAL A 85 14.54 -19.05 1.86
C VAL A 85 14.40 -20.37 2.60
N THR A 86 14.48 -20.32 3.93
CA THR A 86 14.25 -21.44 4.82
C THR A 86 12.87 -21.34 5.44
N ALA A 87 12.05 -22.36 5.26
CA ALA A 87 10.75 -22.54 5.90
C ALA A 87 10.77 -23.87 6.70
N PRO A 88 9.80 -24.11 7.62
CA PRO A 88 9.75 -25.37 8.35
C PRO A 88 9.81 -26.59 7.42
N GLY A 89 10.85 -27.40 7.58
CA GLY A 89 11.04 -28.65 6.81
C GLY A 89 11.57 -28.49 5.38
N LYS A 90 11.86 -27.28 4.90
CA LYS A 90 12.39 -27.07 3.53
C LYS A 90 13.24 -25.81 3.39
N THR A 91 14.24 -25.89 2.52
CA THR A 91 15.00 -24.73 2.05
C THR A 91 14.93 -24.71 0.53
N PHE A 92 14.64 -23.55 -0.05
CA PHE A 92 14.58 -23.37 -1.50
C PHE A 92 15.18 -22.03 -1.89
N ARG A 93 15.60 -21.91 -3.15
CA ARG A 93 16.26 -20.72 -3.67
C ARG A 93 15.28 -19.90 -4.51
N VAL A 94 15.06 -18.66 -4.12
CA VAL A 94 14.36 -17.67 -4.93
C VAL A 94 15.37 -17.01 -5.88
N PRO A 95 15.15 -17.04 -7.20
CA PRO A 95 16.02 -16.35 -8.14
C PRO A 95 15.90 -14.84 -7.96
N ALA A 96 16.88 -14.09 -8.47
CA ALA A 96 16.85 -12.63 -8.47
C ALA A 96 15.53 -12.11 -9.05
N LEU A 97 14.80 -11.30 -8.27
CA LEU A 97 13.60 -10.63 -8.76
C LEU A 97 13.99 -9.64 -9.85
N THR A 98 13.20 -9.59 -10.93
CA THR A 98 13.38 -8.63 -12.03
C THR A 98 12.04 -7.96 -12.35
N GLY A 99 12.08 -6.82 -13.04
CA GLY A 99 10.87 -6.13 -13.51
C GLY A 99 9.90 -5.76 -12.38
N ARG A 100 8.60 -6.04 -12.59
CA ARG A 100 7.50 -5.60 -11.71
C ARG A 100 7.55 -6.23 -10.30
N PRO A 101 7.83 -7.53 -10.10
CA PRO A 101 8.03 -8.08 -8.75
C PRO A 101 9.11 -7.37 -7.94
N LEU A 102 10.27 -7.06 -8.55
CA LEU A 102 11.34 -6.29 -7.88
C LEU A 102 10.88 -4.87 -7.52
N ALA A 103 10.19 -4.20 -8.45
CA ALA A 103 9.66 -2.86 -8.20
C ALA A 103 8.66 -2.86 -7.03
N ILE A 104 7.78 -3.85 -6.96
CA ILE A 104 6.83 -4.01 -5.85
C ILE A 104 7.57 -4.30 -4.54
N ALA A 105 8.59 -5.18 -4.54
CA ALA A 105 9.38 -5.50 -3.34
C ALA A 105 10.07 -4.24 -2.78
N LYS A 106 10.69 -3.43 -3.65
CA LYS A 106 11.30 -2.15 -3.28
C LYS A 106 10.27 -1.14 -2.78
N LEU A 107 9.13 -1.07 -3.45
CA LEU A 107 8.04 -0.17 -3.08
C LEU A 107 7.48 -0.54 -1.69
N PHE A 108 7.39 -1.83 -1.37
CA PHE A 108 6.86 -2.29 -0.09
C PHE A 108 7.86 -2.14 1.07
N THR A 109 9.14 -2.40 0.84
CA THR A 109 10.20 -2.25 1.86
C THR A 109 10.51 -0.80 2.18
N ALA A 110 10.41 0.09 1.19
CA ALA A 110 10.57 1.52 1.35
C ALA A 110 9.39 2.29 0.74
N PRO A 111 8.20 2.28 1.39
CA PRO A 111 7.03 2.96 0.86
C PRO A 111 7.29 4.46 0.73
N PRO A 112 6.98 5.06 -0.44
CA PRO A 112 7.17 6.48 -0.65
C PRO A 112 6.28 7.31 0.27
N ASN A 113 6.71 8.55 0.53
CA ASN A 113 5.91 9.51 1.28
C ASN A 113 4.66 9.87 0.48
N LEU A 114 3.47 9.65 1.03
CA LEU A 114 2.21 9.94 0.32
C LEU A 114 2.09 11.42 -0.10
N ASN A 115 2.75 12.35 0.60
CA ASN A 115 2.79 13.75 0.18
C ASN A 115 3.55 13.97 -1.13
N THR A 116 4.56 13.14 -1.43
CA THR A 116 5.31 13.25 -2.69
C THR A 116 4.59 12.57 -3.85
N LEU A 117 3.55 11.78 -3.57
CA LEU A 117 2.69 11.16 -4.59
C LEU A 117 1.44 11.99 -4.87
N TRP A 118 0.95 12.69 -3.85
CA TRP A 118 -0.33 13.39 -3.91
C TRP A 118 -0.33 14.53 -4.94
N LYS A 119 -1.37 14.54 -5.78
CA LYS A 119 -1.57 15.51 -6.90
C LYS A 119 -0.47 15.48 -7.98
N GLN A 120 0.44 14.51 -7.92
CA GLN A 120 1.44 14.31 -8.95
C GLN A 120 0.87 13.43 -10.08
N GLN A 121 1.30 13.71 -11.31
CA GLN A 121 0.76 13.11 -12.53
C GLN A 121 1.54 11.86 -12.95
N TYR A 122 0.88 10.94 -13.66
CA TYR A 122 1.46 9.70 -14.20
C TYR A 122 1.96 8.72 -13.12
N GLU A 123 3.25 8.40 -13.11
CA GLU A 123 3.88 7.35 -12.29
C GLU A 123 3.56 7.43 -10.78
N PRO A 124 3.56 8.61 -10.12
CA PRO A 124 3.19 8.71 -8.72
C PRO A 124 1.71 8.37 -8.47
N ALA A 125 0.81 8.68 -9.40
CA ALA A 125 -0.60 8.30 -9.31
C ALA A 125 -0.76 6.78 -9.48
N LEU A 126 -0.05 6.17 -10.43
CA LEU A 126 0.01 4.71 -10.58
C LEU A 126 0.61 4.03 -9.34
N THR A 127 1.57 4.66 -8.68
CA THR A 127 2.14 4.17 -7.42
C THR A 127 1.08 4.09 -6.32
N LEU A 128 0.19 5.08 -6.21
CA LEU A 128 -0.93 5.04 -5.26
C LEU A 128 -1.89 3.87 -5.57
N VAL A 129 -2.18 3.63 -6.85
CA VAL A 129 -3.02 2.49 -7.25
C VAL A 129 -2.33 1.17 -6.91
N GLU A 130 -1.06 1.01 -7.24
CA GLU A 130 -0.28 -0.19 -6.92
C GLU A 130 -0.24 -0.46 -5.41
N MET A 131 0.00 0.57 -4.60
CA MET A 131 -0.01 0.44 -3.13
C MET A 131 -1.39 0.03 -2.59
N SER A 132 -2.48 0.50 -3.22
CA SER A 132 -3.84 0.15 -2.78
C SER A 132 -4.19 -1.33 -2.98
N ARG A 133 -3.48 -2.00 -3.90
CA ARG A 133 -3.66 -3.44 -4.22
C ARG A 133 -2.98 -4.36 -3.21
N TRP A 134 -2.23 -3.82 -2.25
CA TRP A 134 -1.61 -4.58 -1.16
C TRP A 134 -2.58 -4.99 -0.05
N GLY A 135 -3.87 -4.67 -0.20
CA GLY A 135 -4.91 -5.08 0.74
C GLY A 135 -5.59 -3.92 1.48
N ALA A 136 -6.59 -4.27 2.29
CA ALA A 136 -7.46 -3.29 2.95
C ALA A 136 -6.71 -2.28 3.85
N PRO A 137 -5.70 -2.67 4.64
CA PRO A 137 -4.97 -1.69 5.46
C PRO A 137 -4.18 -0.66 4.63
N ALA A 138 -3.57 -1.07 3.52
CA ALA A 138 -2.87 -0.15 2.61
C ALA A 138 -3.86 0.80 1.91
N LYS A 139 -4.98 0.26 1.43
CA LYS A 139 -6.09 1.05 0.88
C LYS A 139 -6.63 2.06 1.90
N ASN A 140 -6.79 1.64 3.16
CA ASN A 140 -7.23 2.53 4.24
C ASN A 140 -6.23 3.65 4.48
N ARG A 141 -4.93 3.35 4.59
CA ARG A 141 -3.87 4.35 4.74
C ARG A 141 -3.91 5.42 3.63
N ILE A 142 -4.08 5.00 2.38
CA ILE A 142 -4.15 5.92 1.23
C ILE A 142 -5.41 6.77 1.29
N THR A 143 -6.58 6.14 1.48
CA THR A 143 -7.87 6.84 1.51
C THR A 143 -8.01 7.77 2.72
N ASP A 144 -7.46 7.40 3.89
CA ASP A 144 -7.40 8.26 5.07
C ASP A 144 -6.50 9.48 4.84
N PHE A 145 -5.33 9.28 4.21
CA PHE A 145 -4.45 10.37 3.84
C PHE A 145 -5.14 11.36 2.89
N MET A 146 -5.77 10.85 1.82
CA MET A 146 -6.52 11.66 0.86
C MET A 146 -7.67 12.41 1.55
N ALA A 147 -8.45 11.72 2.39
CA ALA A 147 -9.56 12.31 3.15
C ALA A 147 -9.07 13.45 4.04
N ASN A 148 -7.95 13.27 4.73
CA ASN A 148 -7.36 14.30 5.59
C ASN A 148 -6.89 15.52 4.80
N LYS A 149 -6.30 15.33 3.61
CA LYS A 149 -5.91 16.45 2.72
C LYS A 149 -7.11 17.24 2.25
N LEU A 150 -8.13 16.55 1.74
CA LEU A 150 -9.38 17.16 1.31
C LEU A 150 -10.10 17.86 2.47
N TYR A 151 -10.09 17.26 3.67
CA TYR A 151 -10.73 17.84 4.84
C TYR A 151 -10.02 19.11 5.30
N ALA A 152 -8.68 19.10 5.31
CA ALA A 152 -7.89 20.28 5.62
C ALA A 152 -8.16 21.44 4.64
N ALA A 153 -8.38 21.14 3.36
CA ALA A 153 -8.78 22.13 2.35
C ALA A 153 -10.23 22.61 2.53
N TRP A 154 -11.14 21.75 2.99
CA TRP A 154 -12.54 22.10 3.24
C TRP A 154 -12.70 23.04 4.45
N ILE A 155 -11.98 22.79 5.55
CA ILE A 155 -12.09 23.56 6.80
C ILE A 155 -12.11 25.09 6.63
N PRO A 156 -11.20 25.70 5.85
CA PRO A 156 -11.19 27.14 5.62
C PRO A 156 -12.09 27.60 4.46
N SER A 157 -12.63 26.68 3.64
CA SER A 157 -13.38 27.01 2.43
C SER A 157 -14.75 27.62 2.76
N ARG A 158 -15.09 28.74 2.11
CA ARG A 158 -16.32 29.52 2.33
C ARG A 158 -16.85 30.06 1.00
N VAL A 159 -18.12 30.48 0.98
CA VAL A 159 -18.67 31.21 -0.18
C VAL A 159 -17.86 32.48 -0.46
N SER A 160 -17.43 33.19 0.60
CA SER A 160 -16.68 34.45 0.48
C SER A 160 -15.30 34.31 -0.18
N ASN A 161 -14.69 33.13 -0.11
CA ASN A 161 -13.44 32.84 -0.82
C ASN A 161 -13.66 31.94 -2.04
N SER A 162 -14.91 31.81 -2.49
CA SER A 162 -15.29 30.94 -3.62
C SER A 162 -14.78 29.50 -3.48
N TYR A 163 -14.63 29.01 -2.24
CA TYR A 163 -14.10 27.69 -1.93
C TYR A 163 -12.68 27.43 -2.51
N SER A 164 -11.83 28.46 -2.63
CA SER A 164 -10.55 28.40 -3.35
C SER A 164 -9.62 27.25 -2.96
N GLU A 165 -9.56 26.92 -1.68
CA GLU A 165 -8.68 25.92 -1.07
C GLU A 165 -9.17 24.54 -1.46
N TRP A 166 -10.47 24.30 -1.33
CA TRP A 166 -11.12 23.09 -1.84
C TRP A 166 -10.90 22.94 -3.34
N VAL A 167 -11.19 23.98 -4.13
CA VAL A 167 -11.06 23.94 -5.59
C VAL A 167 -9.63 23.66 -6.02
N SER A 168 -8.63 24.28 -5.39
CA SER A 168 -7.22 24.05 -5.69
C SER A 168 -6.77 22.63 -5.34
N GLU A 169 -7.14 22.14 -4.15
CA GLU A 169 -6.80 20.79 -3.72
C GLU A 169 -7.44 19.75 -4.62
N PHE A 170 -8.72 19.96 -4.95
CA PHE A 170 -9.48 19.10 -5.83
C PHE A 170 -8.93 19.11 -7.27
N ALA A 171 -8.70 20.29 -7.85
CA ALA A 171 -8.19 20.39 -9.22
C ALA A 171 -6.87 19.65 -9.39
N GLY A 172 -5.96 19.73 -8.41
CA GLY A 172 -4.72 18.97 -8.44
C GLY A 172 -4.94 17.45 -8.34
N ALA A 173 -5.88 16.99 -7.52
CA ALA A 173 -6.22 15.56 -7.44
C ALA A 173 -6.87 15.05 -8.75
N ASN A 174 -7.74 15.85 -9.35
CA ASN A 174 -8.37 15.54 -10.63
C ASN A 174 -7.35 15.52 -11.77
N ASN A 175 -6.41 16.47 -11.80
CA ASN A 175 -5.32 16.49 -12.79
C ASN A 175 -4.44 15.25 -12.71
N ALA A 176 -4.16 14.74 -11.50
CA ALA A 176 -3.47 13.48 -11.32
C ALA A 176 -4.29 12.29 -11.87
N LEU A 177 -5.60 12.27 -11.64
CA LEU A 177 -6.49 11.22 -12.13
C LEU A 177 -6.60 11.18 -13.66
N ILE A 178 -6.80 12.33 -14.31
CA ILE A 178 -6.93 12.40 -15.78
C ILE A 178 -5.62 12.09 -16.51
N SER A 179 -4.47 12.23 -15.83
CA SER A 179 -3.16 11.88 -16.39
C SER A 179 -2.92 10.37 -16.52
N ILE A 180 -3.77 9.53 -15.94
CA ILE A 180 -3.67 8.08 -16.06
C ILE A 180 -4.34 7.64 -17.37
N ASP A 181 -3.56 7.20 -18.35
CA ASP A 181 -4.07 6.78 -19.67
C ASP A 181 -4.84 5.45 -19.63
N ASP A 182 -4.41 4.51 -18.78
CA ASP A 182 -5.08 3.22 -18.62
C ASP A 182 -6.43 3.39 -17.90
N GLY A 183 -7.53 3.08 -18.59
CA GLY A 183 -8.88 3.23 -18.06
C GLY A 183 -9.19 2.38 -16.81
N ARG A 184 -8.52 1.24 -16.62
CA ARG A 184 -8.69 0.39 -15.43
C ARG A 184 -7.96 1.02 -14.23
N GLU A 185 -6.72 1.43 -14.42
CA GLU A 185 -5.93 2.12 -13.38
C GLU A 185 -6.59 3.45 -12.99
N ARG A 186 -7.10 4.20 -13.99
CA ARG A 186 -7.86 5.43 -13.76
C ARG A 186 -9.09 5.15 -12.90
N LYS A 187 -9.89 4.13 -13.25
CA LYS A 187 -11.07 3.73 -12.48
C LYS A 187 -10.72 3.36 -11.05
N GLU A 188 -9.63 2.63 -10.82
CA GLU A 188 -9.17 2.30 -9.46
C GLU A 188 -8.81 3.56 -8.67
N MET A 189 -8.06 4.50 -9.26
CA MET A 189 -7.75 5.79 -8.64
C MET A 189 -9.03 6.60 -8.34
N THR A 190 -10.02 6.58 -9.24
CA THR A 190 -11.32 7.20 -9.01
C THR A 190 -12.04 6.59 -7.81
N LEU A 191 -12.02 5.26 -7.66
CA LEU A 191 -12.63 4.57 -6.52
C LEU A 191 -11.90 4.90 -5.19
N LEU A 192 -10.58 5.08 -5.22
CA LEU A 192 -9.82 5.55 -4.05
C LEU A 192 -10.26 6.96 -3.65
N LEU A 193 -10.39 7.87 -4.62
CA LEU A 193 -10.82 9.24 -4.35
C LEU A 193 -12.28 9.31 -3.83
N LYS A 194 -13.19 8.50 -4.39
CA LYS A 194 -14.56 8.35 -3.88
C LYS A 194 -14.57 7.90 -2.42
N ALA A 195 -13.84 6.83 -2.09
CA ALA A 195 -13.76 6.33 -0.72
C ALA A 195 -13.15 7.36 0.25
N ALA A 196 -12.17 8.14 -0.21
CA ALA A 196 -11.61 9.24 0.58
C ALA A 196 -12.65 10.35 0.86
N MET A 197 -13.51 10.66 -0.10
CA MET A 197 -14.60 11.63 0.09
C MET A 197 -15.66 11.16 1.08
N GLU A 198 -16.04 9.88 1.03
CA GLU A 198 -16.97 9.30 2.00
C GLU A 198 -16.42 9.41 3.43
N LYS A 199 -15.13 9.13 3.60
CA LYS A 199 -14.42 9.31 4.88
C LYS A 199 -14.37 10.77 5.30
N LEU A 200 -14.18 11.70 4.37
CA LEU A 200 -14.25 13.13 4.64
C LEU A 200 -15.64 13.54 5.13
N PHE A 201 -16.72 13.06 4.50
CA PHE A 201 -18.09 13.37 4.91
C PHE A 201 -18.37 12.86 6.31
N ALA A 202 -17.97 11.62 6.60
CA ALA A 202 -18.06 11.05 7.93
C ALA A 202 -17.27 11.90 8.96
N LYS A 203 -16.06 12.35 8.60
CA LYS A 203 -15.23 13.19 9.46
C LYS A 203 -15.84 14.57 9.71
N ALA A 204 -16.36 15.24 8.66
CA ALA A 204 -17.02 16.54 8.81
C ALA A 204 -18.21 16.44 9.77
N LYS A 205 -19.04 15.40 9.61
CA LYS A 205 -20.17 15.12 10.51
C LYS A 205 -19.73 14.87 11.95
N ALA A 206 -18.68 14.06 12.15
CA ALA A 206 -18.14 13.77 13.47
C ALA A 206 -17.59 15.04 14.16
N ASP A 207 -17.01 15.96 13.39
CA ASP A 207 -16.46 17.22 13.89
C ASP A 207 -17.55 18.33 14.02
N GLY A 208 -18.84 18.00 13.82
CA GLY A 208 -19.95 18.94 13.93
C GLY A 208 -20.01 19.98 12.81
N ARG A 209 -19.44 19.67 11.65
CA ARG A 209 -19.35 20.56 10.49
C ARG A 209 -20.24 20.09 9.36
N GLU A 210 -20.68 21.05 8.56
CA GLU A 210 -21.33 20.75 7.29
C GLU A 210 -20.31 20.10 6.33
N PRO A 211 -20.61 18.94 5.73
CA PRO A 211 -19.76 18.34 4.71
C PRO A 211 -19.77 19.20 3.43
N PRO A 212 -18.78 19.03 2.53
CA PRO A 212 -18.85 19.59 1.20
C PRO A 212 -20.19 19.27 0.54
N ALA A 213 -20.80 20.29 -0.06
CA ALA A 213 -22.10 20.17 -0.65
C ALA A 213 -22.12 19.05 -1.73
N PRO A 214 -23.19 18.24 -1.85
CA PRO A 214 -23.24 17.12 -2.78
C PRO A 214 -23.01 17.51 -4.25
N PHE A 215 -23.32 18.74 -4.67
CA PHE A 215 -23.01 19.20 -6.02
C PHE A 215 -21.50 19.22 -6.30
N LEU A 216 -20.67 19.47 -5.27
CA LEU A 216 -19.22 19.37 -5.37
C LEU A 216 -18.79 17.92 -5.54
N TYR A 217 -19.51 16.93 -5.00
CA TYR A 217 -19.29 15.50 -5.29
C TYR A 217 -19.67 15.16 -6.74
N HIS A 218 -20.84 15.63 -7.18
CA HIS A 218 -21.33 15.33 -8.53
C HIS A 218 -20.45 15.93 -9.62
N PHE A 219 -19.95 17.15 -9.45
CA PHE A 219 -18.98 17.76 -10.36
C PHE A 219 -17.73 16.89 -10.58
N MET A 220 -17.36 16.03 -9.60
CA MET A 220 -16.16 15.20 -9.65
C MET A 220 -16.35 13.84 -10.32
N PHE A 221 -17.55 13.26 -10.26
CA PHE A 221 -17.76 11.84 -10.57
C PHE A 221 -18.89 11.56 -11.57
N VAL A 222 -19.30 12.57 -12.36
CA VAL A 222 -20.37 12.44 -13.39
C VAL A 222 -20.18 11.21 -14.29
N GLU A 223 -18.93 10.82 -14.58
CA GLU A 223 -18.62 9.68 -15.46
C GLU A 223 -18.73 8.29 -14.80
N VAL A 224 -18.91 8.18 -13.47
CA VAL A 224 -18.79 6.90 -12.74
C VAL A 224 -20.15 6.26 -12.40
N GLY A 225 -21.28 6.92 -12.70
CA GLY A 225 -22.60 6.28 -12.74
C GLY A 225 -23.20 5.76 -11.42
N ASP A 226 -22.69 6.16 -10.24
CA ASP A 226 -23.24 5.76 -8.93
C ASP A 226 -23.96 6.92 -8.21
N PRO A 227 -25.01 6.65 -7.42
CA PRO A 227 -25.72 7.67 -6.65
C PRO A 227 -24.84 8.29 -5.56
N ALA A 228 -25.05 9.57 -5.26
CA ALA A 228 -24.35 10.27 -4.18
C ALA A 228 -24.58 9.59 -2.82
N PRO A 229 -23.62 9.70 -1.89
CA PRO A 229 -23.86 9.32 -0.50
C PRO A 229 -25.01 10.15 0.09
N ALA A 230 -25.84 9.51 0.91
CA ALA A 230 -26.99 10.16 1.52
C ALA A 230 -26.56 11.36 2.40
N PRO A 231 -27.36 12.45 2.43
CA PRO A 231 -27.08 13.64 3.24
C PRO A 231 -27.00 13.34 4.75
#